data_AF-A0A967WY27-F1
#
_entry.id   AF-A0A967WY27-F1
#
_cell.length_a   1.000
_cell.length_b   1.000
_cell.length_c   1.000
_cell.angle_alpha   90.00
_cell.angle_beta   90.00
_cell.angle_gamma   90.00
#
_symmetry.space_group_name_H-M   'P 1'
#
loop_
_entity.id
_entity.type
_entity.pdbx_description
1 polymer ?
#
loop_
_entity_poly.entity_id
_entity_poly.type
_entity_poly.pdbx_seq_one_letter_code
_entity_poly.pdbx_strand_id
1 'polypeptide(L)' 'MMRLVVEQGKLAGHGYDLTRSVIVIGRGQDCDIILDEHQVSRQHARL' A
#
# COMPACT_ATOMS: atom_id res chain seq x y z
N MET A 1 12.73 13.17 1.93
CA MET A 1 11.45 12.55 2.34
C MET A 1 11.20 11.38 1.40
N MET A 2 10.88 10.19 1.92
CA MET A 2 10.68 9.00 1.09
C MET A 2 9.18 8.79 0.86
N ARG A 3 8.81 8.50 -0.39
CA ARG A 3 7.42 8.35 -0.83
C ARG A 3 7.28 7.04 -1.59
N LEU A 4 6.19 6.33 -1.34
CA LEU A 4 5.76 5.17 -2.10
C LEU A 4 4.71 5.61 -3.12
N VAL A 5 4.87 5.23 -4.38
CA VAL A 5 3.94 5.58 -5.46
C VAL A 5 3.37 4.30 -6.04
N VAL A 6 2.06 4.29 -6.26
CA VAL A 6 1.39 3.20 -6.95
C VAL A 6 1.55 3.39 -8.44
N GLU A 7 2.22 2.46 -9.12
CA GLU A 7 2.48 2.54 -10.56
C GLU A 7 1.29 2.09 -11.42
N GLN A 8 0.48 1.14 -10.92
CA GLN A 8 -0.59 0.49 -11.68
C GLN A 8 -1.82 0.18 -10.81
N GLY A 9 -2.97 -0.03 -11.44
CA GLY A 9 -4.25 -0.34 -10.78
C GLY A 9 -5.08 0.90 -10.49
N LYS A 10 -6.15 0.73 -9.68
CA LYS A 10 -7.13 1.80 -9.41
C LYS A 10 -6.53 3.05 -8.75
N LEU A 11 -5.43 2.89 -8.03
CA LEU A 11 -4.74 3.95 -7.30
C LEU A 11 -3.49 4.46 -8.01
N ALA A 12 -3.29 4.14 -9.30
CA ALA A 12 -2.13 4.57 -10.05
C ALA A 12 -1.88 6.08 -9.95
N GLY A 13 -0.64 6.48 -9.69
CA GLY A 13 -0.22 7.86 -9.44
C GLY A 13 -0.43 8.34 -7.99
N HIS A 14 -1.15 7.58 -7.15
CA HIS A 14 -1.31 7.93 -5.74
C HIS A 14 0.00 7.75 -4.98
N GLY A 15 0.37 8.77 -4.19
CA GLY A 15 1.58 8.78 -3.37
C GLY A 15 1.25 8.68 -1.89
N TYR A 16 2.04 7.88 -1.17
CA TYR A 16 1.99 7.75 0.29
C TYR A 16 3.32 8.21 0.89
N ASP A 17 3.25 9.16 1.81
CA ASP A 17 4.43 9.58 2.55
C ASP A 17 4.75 8.54 3.63
N LEU A 18 5.99 8.03 3.62
CA LEU A 18 6.43 7.00 4.55
C LEU A 18 6.80 7.63 5.90
N THR A 19 5.80 7.80 6.75
CA THR A 19 5.93 8.49 8.05
C THR A 19 6.13 7.55 9.24
N ARG A 20 5.89 6.25 9.05
CA ARG A 20 6.03 5.21 10.09
C ARG A 20 7.23 4.31 9.82
N SER A 21 7.79 3.73 10.88
CA SER A 21 8.90 2.77 10.78
C SER A 21 8.48 1.40 10.23
N VAL A 22 7.19 1.06 10.34
CA VAL A 22 6.62 -0.15 9.76
C VAL A 22 5.32 0.21 9.07
N ILE A 23 5.14 -0.25 7.84
CA ILE A 23 3.91 -0.06 7.05
C ILE A 23 3.51 -1.41 6.45
N VAL A 24 2.26 -1.81 6.67
CA VAL A 24 1.66 -3.01 6.08
C VAL A 24 0.81 -2.62 4.88
N ILE A 25 1.07 -3.27 3.74
CA ILE A 25 0.37 -3.05 2.47
C ILE A 25 -0.39 -4.32 2.12
N GLY A 26 -1.66 -4.20 1.75
CA GLY A 26 -2.48 -5.35 1.35
C GLY A 26 -3.90 -4.95 1.02
N ARG A 27 -4.77 -5.93 0.71
CA ARG A 27 -6.21 -5.67 0.49
C ARG A 27 -7.05 -5.79 1.75
N GLY A 28 -6.45 -6.19 2.87
CA GLY A 28 -7.12 -6.26 4.16
C GLY A 28 -7.43 -4.87 4.70
N GLN A 29 -8.59 -4.70 5.33
CA GLN A 29 -8.96 -3.43 5.97
C GLN A 29 -8.09 -3.12 7.20
N ASP A 30 -7.33 -4.10 7.68
CA ASP A 30 -6.33 -4.00 8.74
C ASP A 30 -4.96 -3.44 8.27
N CYS A 31 -4.77 -3.20 6.97
CA CYS A 31 -3.53 -2.65 6.43
C CYS A 31 -3.45 -1.13 6.53
N ASP A 32 -2.23 -0.59 6.64
CA ASP A 32 -1.97 0.85 6.60
C ASP A 32 -2.24 1.44 5.21
N ILE A 33 -1.89 0.69 4.16
CA ILE A 33 -2.16 1.03 2.76
C ILE A 33 -3.01 -0.08 2.17
N ILE A 34 -4.26 0.26 1.84
CA ILE A 34 -5.24 -0.68 1.31
C ILE A 34 -5.24 -0.62 -0.22
N LEU A 35 -4.88 -1.74 -0.84
CA LEU A 35 -4.98 -1.96 -2.29
C LEU A 35 -6.08 -3.00 -2.55
N ASP A 36 -7.33 -2.55 -2.77
CA ASP A 36 -8.50 -3.41 -2.99
C ASP A 36 -8.55 -3.98 -4.42
N GLU A 37 -7.62 -4.89 -4.67
CA GLU A 37 -7.39 -5.58 -5.94
C GLU A 37 -7.33 -7.10 -5.67
N HIS A 38 -7.95 -7.92 -6.53
CA HIS A 38 -8.04 -9.37 -6.31
C HIS A 38 -6.69 -10.09 -6.27
N GLN A 39 -5.70 -9.56 -6.98
CA GLN A 39 -4.33 -10.10 -7.02
C GLN A 39 -3.49 -9.78 -5.77
N VAL A 40 -3.99 -8.90 -4.89
CA VAL A 40 -3.28 -8.49 -3.68
C VAL A 40 -3.69 -9.37 -2.49
N SER A 41 -2.72 -9.80 -1.70
CA SER A 41 -2.96 -10.59 -0.49
C SER A 41 -3.60 -9.72 0.60
N ARG A 42 -4.31 -10.32 1.57
CA ARG A 42 -4.85 -9.56 2.72
C ARG A 42 -3.75 -8.75 3.40
N GLN A 43 -2.60 -9.37 3.61
CA GLN A 43 -1.34 -8.72 3.98
C GLN A 43 -0.30 -9.15 2.93
N HIS A 44 0.20 -8.21 2.14
CA HIS A 44 1.00 -8.50 0.94
C HIS A 44 2.48 -8.12 1.11
N ALA A 45 2.76 -6.97 1.73
CA ALA A 45 4.12 -6.52 1.98
C ALA A 45 4.23 -5.78 3.32
N ARG A 46 5.43 -5.79 3.89
CA ARG A 46 5.81 -5.00 5.06
C ARG A 46 7.08 -4.23 4.75
N LEU A 47 7.02 -2.91 4.91
CA LEU A 47 8.15 -1.99 4.78
C LEU A 47 8.63 -1.58 6.16
#